data_AF-A0A950XLD1-F1
#
_entry.id   AF-A0A950XLD1-F1
#
_cell.length_a   1.000
_cell.length_b   1.000
_cell.length_c   1.000
_cell.angle_alpha   90.00
_cell.angle_beta   90.00
_cell.angle_gamma   90.00
#
_symmetry.space_group_name_H-M   'P 1'
#
loop_
_entity.id
_entity.type
_entity.pdbx_description
1 polymer ?
#
loop_
_entity_poly.entity_id
_entity_poly.type
_entity_poly.pdbx_seq_one_letter_code
_entity_poly.pdbx_strand_id
1 'polypeptide(L)' 'YTVRATVEQGNSGGPLVDLNGRVLGVVFGAAVDDNDTGFVLTAKEVSSQLAKIGDTQPVGTGVCVS' A
#
# COMPACT_ATOMS: atom_id res chain seq x y z
N TYR A 1 5.99 4.32 5.86
CA TYR A 1 5.82 5.44 6.82
C TYR A 1 4.53 5.21 7.59
N THR A 2 4.44 5.72 8.82
CA THR A 2 3.24 5.60 9.65
C THR A 2 2.30 6.79 9.41
N VAL A 3 1.01 6.54 9.53
CA VAL A 3 -0.04 7.56 9.49
C VAL A 3 -1.01 7.33 10.63
N ARG A 4 -1.62 8.40 11.12
CA ARG A 4 -2.73 8.29 12.06
C ARG A 4 -4.01 7.97 11.29
N ALA A 5 -4.45 6.73 11.34
CA ALA A 5 -5.66 6.23 10.70
C ALA A 5 -6.10 4.90 11.32
N THR A 6 -7.40 4.69 11.38
CA THR A 6 -7.98 3.35 11.62
C THR A 6 -7.88 2.55 10.31
N VAL A 7 -6.98 1.59 10.26
CA VAL A 7 -6.77 0.71 9.09
C VAL A 7 -7.36 -0.67 9.38
N GLU A 8 -8.25 -1.13 8.51
CA GLU A 8 -8.99 -2.38 8.67
C GLU A 8 -8.58 -3.45 7.64
N GLN A 9 -8.93 -4.70 7.93
CA GLN A 9 -8.75 -5.79 6.98
C GLN A 9 -9.49 -5.48 5.67
N GLY A 10 -8.78 -5.62 4.55
CA GLY A 10 -9.29 -5.27 3.22
C GLY A 10 -8.90 -3.88 2.74
N ASN A 11 -8.33 -3.02 3.60
CA ASN A 11 -7.75 -1.74 3.15
C ASN A 11 -6.39 -1.92 2.43
N SER A 12 -5.70 -3.04 2.65
CA SER A 12 -4.41 -3.34 2.02
C SER A 12 -4.51 -3.27 0.49
N GLY A 13 -3.59 -2.52 -0.12
CA GLY A 13 -3.58 -2.22 -1.56
C GLY A 13 -4.34 -0.95 -1.96
N GLY A 14 -5.14 -0.38 -1.05
CA GLY A 14 -5.85 0.88 -1.28
C GLY A 14 -4.91 2.10 -1.31
N PRO A 15 -5.28 3.17 -2.05
CA PRO A 15 -4.51 4.40 -2.09
C PRO A 15 -4.74 5.25 -0.83
N LEU A 16 -3.67 5.82 -0.28
CA LEU A 16 -3.77 7.01 0.56
C LEU A 16 -3.74 8.25 -0.34
N VAL A 17 -4.74 9.12 -0.22
CA VAL A 17 -4.88 10.32 -1.06
C VAL A 17 -4.82 11.61 -0.23
N ASP A 18 -4.32 12.69 -0.84
CA ASP A 18 -4.41 14.04 -0.28
C ASP A 18 -5.83 14.63 -0.49
N LEU A 19 -6.07 15.83 0.07
CA LEU A 19 -7.34 16.55 -0.07
C LEU A 19 -7.68 16.96 -1.51
N ASN A 20 -6.73 16.85 -2.44
CA ASN A 20 -6.90 17.12 -3.87
C ASN A 20 -7.07 15.82 -4.68
N GLY A 21 -7.13 14.65 -4.04
CA GLY A 21 -7.23 13.36 -4.69
C GLY A 21 -5.91 12.83 -5.27
N ARG A 22 -4.75 13.40 -4.92
CA ARG A 22 -3.44 12.88 -5.35
C ARG A 22 -3.02 11.71 -4.49
N VAL A 23 -2.53 10.63 -5.11
CA VAL A 23 -2.04 9.45 -4.40
C VAL A 23 -0.70 9.76 -3.72
N LEU A 24 -0.68 9.64 -2.39
CA LEU A 24 0.51 9.79 -1.55
C LEU A 24 1.21 8.45 -1.29
N GLY A 25 0.48 7.34 -1.40
CA GLY A 25 1.04 6.01 -1.17
C GLY A 25 0.01 4.88 -1.21
N VAL A 26 0.46 3.68 -0.87
CA VAL A 26 -0.35 2.45 -0.84
C VAL A 26 -0.37 1.88 0.58
N VAL A 27 -1.56 1.64 1.11
CA VAL A 27 -1.75 1.04 2.44
C VAL A 27 -1.29 -0.42 2.41
N PHE A 28 -0.51 -0.85 3.41
CA PHE A 28 -0.05 -2.25 3.49
C PHE A 28 -0.29 -2.91 4.85
N GLY A 29 -0.64 -2.15 5.89
CA GLY A 29 -0.95 -2.75 7.19
C GLY A 29 -1.42 -1.75 8.24
N ALA A 30 -1.76 -2.29 9.40
CA ALA A 30 -2.09 -1.57 10.63
C ALA A 30 -1.12 -2.01 11.73
N ALA A 31 -0.91 -1.16 12.74
CA ALA A 31 -0.22 -1.59 13.96
C ALA A 31 -1.09 -2.58 14.74
N VAL A 32 -0.44 -3.55 15.38
CA VAL A 32 -1.13 -4.61 16.15
C VAL A 32 -1.51 -4.10 17.54
N ASP A 33 -0.74 -3.16 18.06
CA ASP A 33 -0.81 -2.60 19.40
C ASP A 33 -1.41 -1.18 19.43
N ASP A 34 -1.67 -0.57 18.27
CA ASP A 34 -2.26 0.76 18.15
C ASP A 34 -3.27 0.81 16.98
N ASN A 35 -4.56 0.84 17.35
CA ASN A 35 -5.67 0.87 16.39
C ASN A 35 -5.74 2.16 15.55
N ASP A 36 -5.01 3.21 15.94
CA ASP A 36 -4.94 4.48 15.24
C ASP A 36 -3.69 4.60 14.34
N THR A 37 -2.83 3.57 14.27
CA THR A 37 -1.62 3.60 13.46
C THR A 37 -1.74 2.72 12.22
N GLY A 38 -1.72 3.37 11.05
CA GLY A 38 -1.64 2.72 9.74
C GLY A 38 -0.24 2.78 9.14
N PHE A 39 0.07 1.82 8.28
CA PHE A 39 1.33 1.78 7.52
C PHE A 39 1.10 1.92 6.02
N VAL A 40 1.87 2.81 5.42
CA VAL A 40 1.77 3.17 4.00
C VAL A 40 3.14 3.12 3.34
N LEU A 41 3.23 2.56 2.14
CA LEU A 41 4.38 2.69 1.24
C LEU A 41 4.25 4.02 0.49
N THR A 42 5.28 4.87 0.50
CA THR A 42 5.19 6.16 -0.21
C THR A 42 5.07 5.95 -1.71
N ALA A 43 4.47 6.91 -2.42
CA ALA A 43 4.46 6.90 -3.88
C ALA A 43 5.87 6.77 -4.49
N LYS A 44 6.88 7.34 -3.82
CA LYS A 44 8.29 7.20 -4.21
C LYS A 44 8.82 5.78 -3.99
N GLU A 45 8.43 5.12 -2.91
CA GLU A 45 8.86 3.75 -2.61
C GLU A 45 8.36 2.76 -3.65
N VAL A 46 7.12 2.95 -4.11
CA VAL A 46 6.50 2.06 -5.12
C VAL A 46 6.83 2.47 -6.57
N SER A 47 7.51 3.60 -6.80
CA SER A 47 7.68 4.15 -8.15
C SER A 47 8.50 3.24 -9.06
N SER A 48 9.42 2.45 -8.52
CA SER A 48 10.22 1.50 -9.29
C SER A 48 9.36 0.41 -9.96
N GLN A 49 8.20 0.08 -9.37
CA GLN A 49 7.28 -0.90 -9.94
C GLN A 49 6.63 -0.41 -11.23
N LEU A 50 6.56 0.91 -11.44
CA LEU A 50 5.99 1.52 -12.64
C LEU A 50 6.79 1.17 -13.90
N ALA A 51 8.06 0.78 -13.77
CA ALA A 51 8.89 0.33 -14.90
C ALA A 51 8.35 -0.93 -15.59
N LYS A 52 7.47 -1.68 -14.94
CA LYS A 52 6.82 -2.89 -15.47
C LYS A 52 5.43 -2.63 -16.05
N ILE A 53 4.97 -1.38 -16.08
CA ILE A 53 3.69 -1.04 -16.70
C ILE A 53 3.74 -1.40 -18.19
N GLY A 54 2.78 -2.21 -18.64
CA GLY A 54 2.71 -2.70 -20.01
C GLY A 54 3.20 -4.14 -20.19
N ASP A 55 3.77 -4.76 -19.15
CA ASP A 55 4.07 -6.19 -19.16
C ASP A 55 2.78 -7.00 -19.35
N THR A 56 2.78 -7.90 -20.31
CA THR A 56 1.60 -8.73 -20.66
C THR A 56 1.75 -10.20 -20.32
N GLN A 57 2.97 -10.62 -19.96
CA GLN A 57 3.25 -12.01 -19.62
C GLN A 57 2.85 -12.28 -18.16
N PRO A 58 2.18 -13.41 -17.89
CA PRO A 58 1.82 -13.77 -16.52
C PRO A 58 3.07 -14.02 -15.68
N VAL A 59 2.99 -13.64 -14.41
CA VAL A 59 4.03 -13.86 -13.39
C VAL A 59 3.47 -14.69 -12.23
N GLY A 60 4.34 -15.41 -11.53
CA GLY A 60 3.93 -16.13 -10.32
C GLY A 60 3.64 -15.18 -9.16
N THR A 61 2.68 -15.54 -8.30
CA THR A 61 2.31 -14.78 -7.08
C THR A 61 3.13 -15.17 -5.85
N GLY A 62 4.07 -16.11 -5.98
CA GLY A 62 4.85 -16.64 -4.86
C GLY A 62 4.09 -17.65 -4.00
N VAL A 63 4.58 -17.87 -2.78
CA VAL A 63 3.99 -18.78 -1.77
C VAL A 63 2.99 -18.04 -0.89
N CYS A 64 2.11 -18.78 -0.20
CA CYS A 64 1.21 -18.20 0.80
C CYS A 64 1.99 -17.61 1.98
N VAL A 65 1.53 -16.46 2.48
CA VAL A 65 2.05 -15.84 3.72
C VAL A 65 1.50 -16.61 4.93
N SER A 66 2.35 -16.85 5.94
CA SER A 66 2.02 -17.56 7.19
C SER A 66 1.50 -16.65 8.29
#